data_AF-A0A9F2RB73-F1
#
_entry.id   AF-A0A9F2RB73-F1
#
_cell.length_a   1.000
_cell.length_b   1.000
_cell.length_c   1.000
_cell.angle_alpha   90.00
_cell.angle_beta   90.00
_cell.angle_gamma   90.00
#
_symmetry.space_group_name_H-M   'P 1'
#
loop_
_entity.id
_entity.type
_entity.pdbx_description
1 polymer ?
#
loop_
_entity_poly.entity_id
_entity_poly.type
_entity_poly.pdbx_seq_one_letter_code
_entity_poly.pdbx_strand_id
1 'polypeptide(L)'
;GICSAVCVEVPSETEAVQGSRMKLMCISCMKREEVSANTMVKWFYKAEGGQDVAIYEYKNEKRELESPFHGRLEWNGSADMQDVSISVLNVTLNDSGIYTCNITREFLFETHRPIFTSSTLIHLTVVEDAGEDLTSVISEIMMYILLVFLTLWLLIEMIYCYRKVSKAEEAVQENPTNYLAIPSENKENCTIPVEE
;
A
#
# COMPACT_ATOMS: atom_id res chain seq x y z
N GLY A 1 21.52 -6.65 12.25
CA GLY A 1 20.53 -7.69 11.89
C GLY A 1 20.84 -8.17 10.51
N ILE A 2 20.72 -9.47 10.25
CA ILE A 2 20.83 -10.03 8.90
C ILE A 2 19.45 -9.84 8.27
N CYS A 3 19.35 -9.06 7.19
CA CYS A 3 18.15 -8.98 6.38
C CYS A 3 18.13 -10.16 5.42
N SER A 4 17.08 -10.98 5.47
CA SER A 4 16.83 -12.03 4.47
C SER A 4 15.81 -11.54 3.46
N ALA A 5 16.03 -11.86 2.19
CA ALA A 5 15.02 -11.68 1.16
C ALA A 5 13.86 -12.66 1.43
N VAL A 6 12.63 -12.23 1.14
CA VAL A 6 11.41 -13.02 1.29
C VAL A 6 10.59 -12.88 0.00
N CYS A 7 10.06 -14.00 -0.49
CA CYS A 7 9.12 -13.99 -1.61
C CYS A 7 7.72 -13.57 -1.12
N VAL A 8 7.08 -12.64 -1.83
CA VAL A 8 5.72 -12.19 -1.56
C VAL A 8 4.92 -12.24 -2.85
N GLU A 9 3.74 -12.86 -2.78
CA GLU A 9 2.81 -12.91 -3.91
C GLU A 9 2.04 -11.59 -3.97
N VAL A 10 2.22 -10.84 -5.06
CA VAL A 10 1.58 -9.55 -5.31
C VAL A 10 0.76 -9.67 -6.60
N PRO A 11 -0.50 -9.20 -6.63
CA PRO A 11 -1.31 -9.22 -7.85
C PRO A 11 -0.71 -8.28 -8.91
N SER A 12 -0.92 -8.63 -10.18
CA SER A 12 -0.55 -7.76 -11.30
C SER A 12 -1.47 -6.55 -11.37
N GLU A 13 -0.93 -5.46 -11.91
CA GLU A 13 -1.73 -4.33 -12.40
C GLU A 13 -2.70 -4.81 -13.49
N THR A 14 -3.89 -4.19 -13.52
CA THR A 14 -5.00 -4.57 -14.40
C THR A 14 -5.25 -3.56 -15.51
N GLU A 15 -4.58 -2.42 -15.49
CA GLU A 15 -4.73 -1.35 -16.48
C GLU A 15 -3.39 -1.06 -17.13
N ALA A 16 -3.39 -0.88 -18.46
CA ALA A 16 -2.21 -0.50 -19.22
C ALA A 16 -2.53 0.62 -20.21
N VAL A 17 -1.58 1.52 -20.41
CA VAL A 17 -1.73 2.62 -21.38
C VAL A 17 -1.32 2.14 -22.78
N GLN A 18 -2.06 2.56 -23.80
CA GLN A 18 -1.72 2.25 -25.19
C GLN A 18 -0.30 2.72 -25.54
N GLY A 19 0.44 1.88 -26.26
CA GLY A 19 1.83 2.11 -26.67
C GLY A 19 2.87 1.92 -25.57
N SER A 20 2.44 1.71 -24.32
CA SER A 20 3.35 1.49 -23.20
C SER A 20 3.87 0.04 -23.13
N ARG A 21 4.81 -0.20 -22.23
CA ARG A 21 5.27 -1.54 -21.83
C ARG A 21 4.49 -1.94 -20.58
N MET A 22 3.77 -3.06 -20.64
CA MET A 22 3.04 -3.61 -19.50
C MET A 22 3.74 -4.84 -18.93
N LYS A 23 3.96 -4.91 -17.62
CA LYS A 23 4.45 -6.12 -16.93
C LYS A 23 3.25 -6.89 -16.36
N LEU A 24 3.02 -8.09 -16.88
CA LEU A 24 2.03 -9.02 -16.33
C LEU A 24 2.69 -9.81 -15.20
N MET A 25 2.39 -9.43 -13.96
CA MET A 25 3.02 -10.04 -12.79
C MET A 25 2.43 -11.41 -12.47
N CYS A 26 3.28 -12.43 -12.42
CA CYS A 26 2.91 -13.77 -11.97
C CYS A 26 3.98 -14.30 -11.01
N ILE A 27 3.71 -14.17 -9.72
CA ILE A 27 4.59 -14.63 -8.65
C ILE A 27 3.89 -15.79 -7.96
N SER A 28 4.61 -16.91 -7.81
CA SER A 28 4.16 -18.02 -6.97
C SER A 28 5.30 -18.43 -6.07
N CYS A 29 5.16 -18.11 -4.79
CA CYS A 29 6.21 -18.33 -3.81
C CYS A 29 6.23 -19.79 -3.38
N MET A 30 7.43 -20.34 -3.26
CA MET A 30 7.60 -21.67 -2.70
C MET A 30 7.39 -21.59 -1.19
N LYS A 31 6.62 -22.52 -0.62
CA LYS A 31 6.44 -22.59 0.85
C LYS A 31 7.76 -22.77 1.60
N ARG A 32 8.75 -23.33 0.92
CA ARG A 32 10.05 -23.70 1.45
C ARG A 32 11.09 -23.49 0.34
N GLU A 33 11.96 -22.51 0.51
CA GLU A 33 12.91 -22.07 -0.51
C GLU A 33 14.08 -23.04 -0.69
N GLU A 34 14.46 -23.78 0.36
CA GLU A 34 15.55 -24.75 0.30
C GLU A 34 15.24 -26.02 -0.51
N VAL A 35 13.99 -26.23 -0.94
CA VAL A 35 13.60 -27.42 -1.70
C VAL A 35 13.75 -27.14 -3.19
N SER A 36 14.56 -27.94 -3.89
CA SER A 36 14.66 -27.83 -5.34
C SER A 36 13.40 -28.32 -6.06
N ALA A 37 12.93 -27.58 -7.05
CA ALA A 37 11.80 -27.96 -7.89
C ALA A 37 12.08 -27.67 -9.36
N ASN A 38 11.62 -28.56 -10.25
CA ASN A 38 11.58 -28.28 -11.67
C ASN A 38 10.29 -27.50 -11.99
N THR A 39 10.44 -26.29 -12.55
CA THR A 39 9.32 -25.39 -12.81
C THR A 39 9.04 -25.29 -14.31
N MET A 40 7.79 -25.53 -14.69
CA MET A 40 7.26 -25.32 -16.03
C MET A 40 6.19 -24.23 -15.98
N VAL A 41 6.26 -23.27 -16.89
CA VAL A 41 5.31 -22.14 -16.94
C VAL A 41 4.67 -22.11 -18.31
N LYS A 42 3.35 -21.91 -18.34
CA LYS A 42 2.58 -21.70 -19.55
C LYS A 42 1.71 -20.48 -19.40
N TRP A 43 1.85 -19.55 -20.33
CA TRP A 43 1.00 -18.38 -20.42
C TRP A 43 -0.03 -18.56 -21.50
N PHE A 44 -1.27 -18.19 -21.18
CA PHE A 44 -2.41 -18.18 -22.08
C PHE A 44 -2.98 -16.77 -22.15
N TYR A 45 -3.49 -16.42 -23.32
CA TYR A 45 -4.28 -15.22 -23.55
C TYR A 45 -5.65 -15.62 -24.05
N LYS A 46 -6.66 -14.92 -23.54
CA LYS A 46 -8.05 -15.06 -23.95
C LYS A 46 -8.63 -13.68 -24.19
N ALA A 47 -8.98 -13.41 -25.45
CA ALA A 47 -9.77 -12.23 -25.80
C ALA A 47 -11.17 -12.31 -25.14
N GLU A 48 -11.83 -11.17 -24.95
CA GLU A 48 -13.19 -11.13 -24.41
C GLU A 48 -14.15 -11.94 -25.30
N GLY A 49 -14.73 -13.01 -24.74
CA GLY A 49 -15.58 -13.95 -25.49
C GLY A 49 -14.84 -14.95 -26.41
N GLY A 50 -13.51 -14.94 -26.42
CA GLY A 50 -12.67 -15.82 -27.24
C GLY A 50 -12.31 -17.17 -26.58
N GLN A 51 -11.41 -17.91 -27.23
CA GLN A 51 -10.79 -19.13 -26.70
C GLN A 51 -9.40 -18.83 -26.12
N ASP A 52 -8.95 -19.68 -25.19
CA ASP A 52 -7.61 -19.59 -24.61
C ASP A 52 -6.55 -20.02 -25.64
N VAL A 53 -5.59 -19.14 -25.91
CA VAL A 53 -4.46 -19.37 -26.81
C VAL A 53 -3.16 -19.33 -26.01
N ALA A 54 -2.31 -20.32 -26.17
CA ALA A 54 -0.99 -20.31 -25.53
C ALA A 54 -0.07 -19.30 -26.20
N ILE A 55 0.52 -18.39 -25.42
CA ILE A 55 1.35 -17.28 -25.94
C ILE A 55 2.83 -17.42 -25.56
N TYR A 56 3.13 -18.06 -24.44
CA TYR A 56 4.49 -18.22 -23.94
C TYR A 56 4.65 -19.51 -23.15
N GLU A 57 5.79 -20.17 -23.27
CA GLU A 57 6.15 -21.37 -22.53
C GLU A 57 7.56 -21.23 -21.95
N TYR A 58 7.73 -21.64 -20.70
CA TYR A 58 9.01 -21.92 -20.10
C TYR A 58 9.09 -23.39 -19.72
N LYS A 59 10.01 -24.12 -20.36
CA LYS A 59 10.32 -25.52 -20.05
C LYS A 59 11.81 -25.73 -20.26
N ASN A 60 12.61 -25.47 -19.22
CA ASN A 60 14.08 -25.35 -19.25
C ASN A 60 14.61 -24.19 -20.11
N GLU A 61 13.94 -23.87 -21.21
CA GLU A 61 14.19 -22.73 -22.08
C GLU A 61 12.94 -21.87 -22.20
N LYS A 62 13.17 -20.58 -22.48
CA LYS A 62 12.12 -19.59 -22.75
C LYS A 62 11.71 -19.71 -24.21
N ARG A 63 10.42 -19.89 -24.48
CA ARG A 63 9.88 -20.03 -25.82
C ARG A 63 8.63 -19.19 -25.97
N GLU A 64 8.68 -18.22 -26.87
CA GLU A 64 7.49 -17.54 -27.36
C GLU A 64 6.77 -18.44 -28.37
N LEU A 65 5.45 -18.53 -28.26
CA LEU A 65 4.62 -19.36 -29.15
C LEU A 65 4.02 -18.50 -30.26
N GLU A 66 3.66 -19.13 -31.38
CA GLU A 66 2.98 -18.43 -32.47
C GLU A 66 1.64 -17.88 -31.99
N SER A 67 1.56 -16.56 -31.89
CA SER A 67 0.40 -15.83 -31.39
C SER A 67 0.39 -14.39 -31.94
N PRO A 68 -0.71 -13.63 -31.81
CA PRO A 68 -0.76 -12.21 -32.18
C PRO A 68 0.26 -11.32 -31.44
N PHE A 69 0.91 -11.86 -30.41
CA PHE A 69 1.91 -11.18 -29.60
C PHE A 69 3.34 -11.43 -30.07
N HIS A 70 3.54 -12.20 -31.14
CA HIS A 70 4.86 -12.62 -31.60
C HIS A 70 5.83 -11.44 -31.77
N GLY A 71 6.98 -11.51 -31.09
CA GLY A 71 8.00 -10.46 -31.10
C GLY A 71 7.72 -9.28 -30.18
N ARG A 72 6.64 -9.32 -29.38
CA ARG A 72 6.28 -8.32 -28.38
C ARG A 72 6.31 -8.84 -26.94
N LEU A 73 6.57 -10.13 -26.72
CA LEU A 73 6.67 -10.71 -25.38
C LEU A 73 8.12 -10.81 -24.90
N GLU A 74 8.41 -10.21 -23.74
CA GLU A 74 9.69 -10.33 -23.06
C GLU A 74 9.54 -11.11 -21.75
N TRP A 75 10.48 -12.01 -21.46
CA TRP A 75 10.54 -12.66 -20.15
C TRP A 75 11.10 -11.70 -19.10
N ASN A 76 10.35 -11.50 -18.01
CA ASN A 76 10.74 -10.63 -16.90
C ASN A 76 10.62 -11.33 -15.53
N GLY A 77 10.84 -12.65 -15.53
CA GLY A 77 10.87 -13.48 -14.33
C GLY A 77 12.27 -13.64 -13.73
N SER A 78 12.33 -14.08 -12.48
CA SER A 78 13.53 -14.27 -11.69
C SER A 78 14.25 -15.59 -11.97
N ALA A 79 15.51 -15.69 -11.54
CA ALA A 79 16.34 -16.88 -11.76
C ALA A 79 15.92 -18.08 -10.89
N ASP A 80 15.33 -17.82 -9.72
CA ASP A 80 14.79 -18.83 -8.79
C ASP A 80 13.42 -19.39 -9.21
N MET A 81 12.85 -18.89 -10.33
CA MET A 81 11.56 -19.31 -10.88
C MET A 81 10.38 -19.11 -9.92
N GLN A 82 10.49 -18.18 -8.97
CA GLN A 82 9.39 -17.75 -8.12
C GLN A 82 8.58 -16.62 -8.77
N ASP A 83 9.26 -15.64 -9.39
CA ASP A 83 8.68 -14.66 -10.31
C ASP A 83 8.79 -15.19 -11.74
N VAL A 84 7.66 -15.39 -12.41
CA VAL A 84 7.58 -15.90 -13.79
C VAL A 84 6.81 -14.94 -14.69
N SER A 85 6.90 -13.65 -14.36
CA SER A 85 6.27 -12.56 -15.07
C SER A 85 6.77 -12.41 -16.51
N ILE A 86 5.88 -11.95 -17.38
CA ILE A 86 6.19 -11.56 -18.76
C ILE A 86 5.87 -10.07 -18.95
N SER A 87 6.48 -9.44 -19.94
CA SER A 87 6.19 -8.06 -20.32
C SER A 87 5.70 -8.02 -21.77
N VAL A 88 4.61 -7.29 -21.99
CA VAL A 88 4.04 -7.03 -23.32
C VAL A 88 4.53 -5.66 -23.77
N LEU A 89 5.20 -5.61 -24.91
CA LEU A 89 5.72 -4.39 -25.52
C LEU A 89 4.68 -3.76 -26.45
N ASN A 90 4.67 -2.43 -26.49
CA ASN A 90 3.81 -1.63 -27.37
C ASN A 90 2.36 -2.13 -27.31
N VAL A 91 1.77 -2.02 -26.13
CA VAL A 91 0.42 -2.53 -25.86
C VAL A 91 -0.61 -1.81 -26.75
N THR A 92 -1.56 -2.54 -27.29
CA THR A 92 -2.63 -2.04 -28.15
C THR A 92 -3.98 -2.32 -27.51
N LEU A 93 -5.04 -1.60 -27.92
CA LEU A 93 -6.39 -1.79 -27.38
C LEU A 93 -6.90 -3.24 -27.53
N ASN A 94 -6.47 -3.92 -28.60
CA ASN A 94 -6.80 -5.31 -28.87
C ASN A 94 -6.11 -6.31 -27.93
N ASP A 95 -5.10 -5.88 -27.17
CA ASP A 95 -4.41 -6.72 -26.20
C ASP A 95 -5.19 -6.83 -24.87
N SER A 96 -6.31 -6.10 -24.75
CA SER A 96 -7.26 -6.25 -23.63
C SER A 96 -7.84 -7.67 -23.60
N GLY A 97 -8.01 -8.20 -22.39
CA GLY A 97 -8.51 -9.55 -22.18
C GLY A 97 -7.96 -10.19 -20.92
N ILE A 98 -8.01 -11.52 -20.89
CA ILE A 98 -7.60 -12.31 -19.74
C ILE A 98 -6.30 -13.02 -20.05
N TYR A 99 -5.30 -12.82 -19.20
CA TYR A 99 -4.03 -13.53 -19.24
C TYR A 99 -3.99 -14.53 -18.09
N THR A 100 -3.68 -15.78 -18.42
CA THR A 100 -3.62 -16.86 -17.44
C THR A 100 -2.20 -17.42 -17.38
N CYS A 101 -1.60 -17.37 -16.19
CA CYS A 101 -0.30 -17.92 -15.90
C CYS A 101 -0.47 -19.26 -15.18
N ASN A 102 -0.09 -20.35 -15.84
CA ASN A 102 -0.11 -21.70 -15.27
C ASN A 102 1.30 -22.15 -14.92
N ILE A 103 1.55 -22.35 -13.63
CA ILE A 103 2.83 -22.77 -13.08
C ILE A 103 2.68 -24.21 -12.61
N THR A 104 3.45 -25.12 -13.19
CA THR A 104 3.55 -26.51 -12.77
C THR A 104 4.92 -26.75 -12.18
N ARG A 105 4.98 -27.15 -10.91
CA ARG A 105 6.22 -27.48 -10.21
C ARG A 105 6.26 -28.95 -9.85
N GLU A 106 7.35 -29.61 -10.20
CA GLU A 106 7.70 -30.94 -9.73
C GLU A 106 8.79 -30.81 -8.67
N PHE A 107 8.44 -31.06 -7.41
CA PHE A 107 9.41 -30.95 -6.32
C PHE A 107 10.31 -32.19 -6.28
N LEU A 108 11.62 -31.97 -6.16
CA LEU A 108 12.62 -33.04 -6.19
C LEU A 108 12.99 -33.41 -4.75
N PHE A 109 12.20 -34.28 -4.11
CA PHE A 109 12.59 -34.91 -2.84
C PHE A 109 13.31 -36.24 -3.09
N GLU A 110 14.02 -36.75 -2.08
CA GLU A 110 14.81 -37.97 -2.18
C GLU A 110 13.97 -39.22 -2.51
N THR A 111 12.74 -39.29 -1.98
CA THR A 111 11.88 -40.48 -2.08
C THR A 111 10.66 -40.30 -2.97
N HIS A 112 10.21 -39.06 -3.19
CA HIS A 112 8.95 -38.76 -3.89
C HIS A 112 9.09 -37.49 -4.74
N ARG A 113 8.33 -37.42 -5.82
CA ARG A 113 8.28 -36.24 -6.72
C ARG A 113 6.85 -35.72 -6.87
N PRO A 114 6.32 -34.98 -5.88
CA PRO A 114 4.98 -34.44 -5.98
C PRO A 114 4.93 -33.30 -7.02
N ILE A 115 3.82 -33.24 -7.76
CA ILE A 115 3.55 -32.21 -8.75
C ILE A 115 2.48 -31.28 -8.18
N PHE A 116 2.71 -29.97 -8.26
CA PHE A 116 1.78 -28.94 -7.86
C PHE A 116 1.54 -27.97 -9.00
N THR A 117 0.28 -27.58 -9.21
CA THR A 117 -0.10 -26.61 -10.24
C THR A 117 -0.75 -25.40 -9.59
N SER A 118 -0.23 -24.22 -9.87
CA SER A 118 -0.82 -22.93 -9.53
C SER A 118 -1.27 -22.21 -10.79
N SER A 119 -2.40 -21.50 -10.72
CA SER A 119 -2.93 -20.72 -11.84
C SER A 119 -3.30 -19.33 -11.35
N THR A 120 -2.79 -18.30 -12.03
CA THR A 120 -3.09 -16.90 -11.74
C THR A 120 -3.79 -16.28 -12.95
N LEU A 121 -4.93 -15.66 -12.71
CA LEU A 121 -5.73 -14.97 -13.73
C LEU A 121 -5.54 -13.46 -13.60
N ILE A 122 -5.21 -12.79 -14.70
CA ILE A 122 -4.98 -11.35 -14.78
C ILE A 122 -5.94 -10.79 -15.82
N HIS A 123 -6.82 -9.87 -15.39
CA HIS A 123 -7.71 -9.16 -16.29
C HIS A 123 -7.04 -7.85 -16.69
N LEU A 124 -6.63 -7.74 -17.96
CA LEU A 124 -5.97 -6.56 -18.49
C LEU A 124 -6.97 -5.73 -19.31
N THR A 125 -7.11 -4.47 -18.95
CA THR A 125 -7.84 -3.46 -19.71
C THR A 125 -6.84 -2.44 -20.24
N VAL A 126 -6.82 -2.23 -21.55
CA VAL A 126 -5.96 -1.23 -22.17
C VAL A 126 -6.74 0.06 -22.39
N VAL A 127 -6.21 1.17 -21.87
CA VAL A 127 -6.77 2.51 -21.97
C VAL A 127 -5.88 3.40 -22.84
N GLU A 128 -6.46 4.43 -23.46
CA GLU A 128 -5.68 5.38 -24.27
C GLU A 128 -4.78 6.27 -23.39
N ASP A 129 -5.29 6.70 -22.24
CA ASP A 129 -4.60 7.55 -21.26
C ASP A 129 -4.66 6.94 -19.86
N ALA A 130 -3.62 7.17 -19.05
CA ALA A 130 -3.59 6.74 -17.66
C ALA A 130 -4.64 7.50 -16.83
N GLY A 131 -5.50 6.78 -16.12
CA GLY A 131 -6.36 7.37 -15.10
C GLY A 131 -5.53 7.84 -13.90
N GLU A 132 -5.95 8.93 -13.25
CA GLU A 132 -5.34 9.34 -11.98
C GLU A 132 -5.78 8.37 -10.86
N ASP A 133 -4.82 7.92 -10.04
CA ASP A 133 -5.09 7.10 -8.87
C ASP A 133 -5.95 7.87 -7.87
N LEU A 134 -7.26 7.62 -7.90
CA LEU A 134 -8.23 8.28 -7.02
C LEU A 134 -7.86 8.13 -5.55
N THR A 135 -7.24 7.00 -5.16
CA THR A 135 -6.76 6.75 -3.80
C THR A 135 -5.67 7.74 -3.39
N SER A 136 -4.73 8.02 -4.28
CA SER A 136 -3.65 8.98 -4.05
C SER A 136 -4.22 10.38 -3.89
N VAL A 137 -5.08 10.81 -4.81
CA VAL A 137 -5.75 12.12 -4.77
C VAL A 137 -6.57 12.30 -3.50
N ILE A 138 -7.37 11.29 -3.12
CA ILE A 138 -8.17 11.34 -1.89
C ILE A 138 -7.27 11.41 -0.65
N SER A 139 -6.18 10.65 -0.62
CA SER A 139 -5.27 10.64 0.54
C SER A 139 -4.59 11.99 0.76
N GLU A 140 -4.24 12.69 -0.32
CA GLU A 140 -3.68 14.04 -0.28
C GLU A 140 -4.70 15.05 0.25
N ILE A 141 -5.93 15.03 -0.26
CA ILE A 141 -7.01 15.92 0.21
C ILE A 141 -7.30 15.69 1.70
N MET A 142 -7.41 14.43 2.13
CA MET A 142 -7.66 14.07 3.53
C MET A 142 -6.53 14.54 4.46
N MET A 143 -5.27 14.46 4.01
CA MET A 143 -4.13 15.00 4.77
C MET A 143 -4.29 16.50 5.02
N TYR A 144 -4.59 17.30 3.98
CA TYR A 144 -4.77 18.75 4.13
C TYR A 144 -5.94 19.10 5.05
N ILE A 145 -7.07 18.39 4.94
CA ILE A 145 -8.23 18.61 5.83
C ILE A 145 -7.85 18.38 7.29
N LEU A 146 -7.13 17.29 7.59
CA LEU A 146 -6.67 17.00 8.95
C LEU A 146 -5.70 18.06 9.47
N LEU A 147 -4.77 18.53 8.64
CA LEU A 147 -3.84 19.61 9.01
C LEU A 147 -4.56 20.91 9.35
N VAL A 148 -5.53 21.33 8.53
CA VAL A 148 -6.32 22.55 8.78
C VAL A 148 -7.15 22.41 10.05
N PHE A 149 -7.79 21.26 10.27
CA PHE A 149 -8.58 21.04 11.48
C PHE A 149 -7.72 21.06 12.75
N LEU A 150 -6.58 20.36 12.75
CA LEU A 150 -5.67 20.31 13.89
C LEU A 150 -5.03 21.68 14.19
N THR A 151 -4.65 22.44 13.15
CA THR A 151 -4.11 23.80 13.34
C THR A 151 -5.15 24.75 13.92
N LEU A 152 -6.39 24.73 13.43
CA LEU A 152 -7.49 25.53 14.00
C LEU A 152 -7.77 25.14 15.46
N TRP A 153 -7.79 23.85 15.77
CA TRP A 153 -7.94 23.36 17.14
C TRP A 153 -6.83 23.91 18.06
N LEU A 154 -5.56 23.76 17.65
CA LEU A 154 -4.42 24.26 18.43
C LEU A 154 -4.45 25.79 18.59
N LEU A 155 -4.86 26.54 17.57
CA LEU A 155 -5.02 27.99 17.67
C LEU A 155 -6.13 28.37 18.66
N ILE A 156 -7.25 27.64 18.66
CA ILE A 156 -8.34 27.85 19.62
C ILE A 156 -7.84 27.60 21.04
N GLU A 157 -7.16 26.48 21.29
CA GLU A 157 -6.57 26.16 22.59
C GLU A 157 -5.52 27.20 23.02
N MET A 158 -4.65 27.63 22.11
CA MET A 158 -3.66 28.68 22.36
C MET A 158 -4.32 30.01 22.74
N ILE A 159 -5.35 30.45 22.01
CA ILE A 159 -6.10 31.68 22.31
C ILE A 159 -6.86 31.55 23.63
N TYR A 160 -7.47 30.39 23.87
CA TYR A 160 -8.21 30.10 25.10
C TYR A 160 -7.29 30.14 26.32
N CYS A 161 -6.16 29.44 26.28
CA CYS A 161 -5.14 29.45 27.32
C CYS A 161 -4.56 30.84 27.52
N TYR A 162 -4.23 31.55 26.45
CA TYR A 162 -3.71 32.92 26.52
C TYR A 162 -4.68 33.86 27.24
N ARG A 163 -5.96 33.86 26.83
CA ARG A 163 -7.00 34.69 27.49
C ARG A 163 -7.24 34.30 28.94
N LYS A 164 -7.09 33.03 29.28
CA LYS A 164 -7.24 32.54 30.65
C LYS A 164 -6.09 33.01 31.53
N VAL A 165 -4.84 32.92 31.05
CA VAL A 165 -3.64 33.38 31.76
C VAL A 165 -3.65 34.89 31.92
N SER A 166 -3.98 35.65 30.87
CA SER A 166 -4.01 37.11 30.94
C SER A 166 -5.00 37.62 32.00
N LYS A 167 -6.19 37.00 32.07
CA LYS A 167 -7.18 37.31 33.12
C LYS A 167 -6.69 36.95 34.53
N ALA A 168 -5.87 35.90 34.65
CA ALA A 168 -5.28 35.51 35.94
C ALA A 168 -4.18 36.50 36.38
N GLU A 169 -3.36 37.01 35.46
CA GLU A 169 -2.33 38.02 35.74
C GLU A 169 -2.94 39.36 36.19
N GLU A 170 -4.00 39.83 35.52
CA GLU A 170 -4.75 41.03 35.94
C GLU A 170 -5.31 40.87 37.37
N ALA A 171 -5.88 39.71 37.70
CA ALA A 171 -6.40 39.42 39.04
C ALA A 171 -5.30 39.36 40.13
N VAL A 172 -4.08 38.93 39.79
CA VAL A 172 -2.93 38.92 40.72
C VAL A 172 -2.38 40.32 40.95
N GLN A 173 -2.50 41.23 39.98
CA GLN A 173 -2.00 42.61 40.07
C GLN A 173 -2.97 43.58 40.75
N GLU A 174 -4.26 43.27 40.86
CA GLU A 174 -5.21 44.00 41.71
C GLU A 174 -5.20 43.53 43.18
N ASN A 175 -4.77 42.29 43.45
CA ASN A 175 -4.64 41.73 44.81
C ASN A 175 -3.40 42.15 45.67
N PRO A 176 -2.31 42.79 45.17
CA PRO A 176 -1.18 43.20 46.03
C PRO A 176 -1.48 44.48 46.83
N THR A 177 -2.61 45.15 46.57
CA THR A 177 -3.03 46.34 47.33
C THR A 177 -3.50 46.01 48.75
N ASN A 178 -3.73 44.74 49.10
CA ASN A 178 -4.16 44.32 50.44
C ASN A 178 -3.04 43.92 51.41
N TYR A 179 -1.76 43.96 51.02
CA TYR A 179 -0.64 43.60 51.91
C TYR A 179 0.18 44.79 52.44
N LEU A 180 -0.16 46.04 52.05
CA LEU A 180 0.54 47.24 52.54
C LEU A 180 -0.19 47.99 53.66
N ALA A 181 -1.32 47.48 54.16
CA ALA A 181 -1.92 47.99 55.39
C ALA A 181 -1.47 47.10 56.57
N ILE A 182 -0.42 47.51 57.26
CA ILE A 182 -0.20 47.11 58.66
C ILE A 182 -0.95 48.14 59.51
N PRO A 183 -2.13 47.84 60.10
CA PRO A 183 -2.56 48.53 61.29
C PRO A 183 -1.94 47.83 62.50
N SER A 184 -1.33 48.64 63.37
CA SER A 184 -0.83 48.26 64.68
C SER A 184 -1.88 47.48 65.47
N GLU A 185 -1.50 46.29 65.92
CA GLU A 185 -2.19 45.51 66.93
C GLU A 185 -2.42 46.35 68.19
N ASN A 186 -3.69 46.61 68.54
CA ASN A 186 -4.08 46.71 69.94
C ASN A 186 -5.57 46.38 70.14
N LYS A 187 -5.78 45.22 70.78
CA LYS A 187 -6.67 45.00 71.92
C LYS A 187 -8.15 44.61 71.69
N GLU A 188 -8.45 43.45 72.31
CA GLU A 188 -9.71 42.99 72.93
C GLU A 188 -10.71 42.10 72.16
N ASN A 189 -10.49 40.79 72.33
CA ASN A 189 -11.41 39.68 72.63
C ASN A 189 -12.93 39.97 72.71
N CYS A 190 -13.76 39.21 71.97
CA CYS A 190 -14.69 38.22 72.56
C CYS A 190 -15.67 37.61 71.53
N THR A 191 -15.66 36.27 71.51
CA THR A 191 -16.66 35.25 71.14
C THR A 191 -18.13 35.64 70.91
N ILE A 192 -18.75 35.00 69.91
CA ILE A 192 -20.19 34.61 69.89
C ILE A 192 -20.36 33.22 69.23
N PRO A 193 -21.21 32.30 69.74
CA PRO A 193 -21.53 31.02 69.12
C PRO A 193 -22.75 31.07 68.17
N VAL A 194 -22.88 29.99 67.39
CA VAL A 194 -23.70 29.80 66.17
C VAL A 194 -25.05 29.13 66.47
N GLU A 195 -25.89 29.14 65.42
CA GLU A 195 -26.98 28.22 65.04
C GLU A 195 -28.40 28.74 65.34
N GLU A 196 -29.37 28.58 64.43
CA GLU A 196 -29.56 27.54 63.39
C GLU A 196 -29.88 28.11 61.99
#